data_AF-A0A4S8XTP3-F1
#
_entry.id   AF-A0A4S8XTP3-F1
#
_cell.length_a   1.000
_cell.length_b   1.000
_cell.length_c   1.000
_cell.angle_alpha   90.00
_cell.angle_beta   90.00
_cell.angle_gamma   90.00
#
_symmetry.space_group_name_H-M   'P 1'
#
loop_
_entity.id
_entity.type
_entity.pdbx_description
1 polymer ?
#
loop_
_entity_poly.entity_id
_entity_poly.type
_entity_poly.pdbx_seq_one_letter_code
_entity_poly.pdbx_strand_id
1 'polypeptide(L)'
;MGFPDTPVELANGKLVCQDHGLQICHQCCCDYTFDSSEQVSSDEEVPSSSSGEDRKSEVLSRAEPSTQVLTGAAAKFIPSGQSSQYCEECSLTWMSVFPADVPMVFDELCPTHDSLPGTRADQRTIFVNIDGACPGNGTTHAVGGLGVSFGPSSIYNISELIHRNPRKPPTSQQAELKAAIRALEVIREKYLPTRRVTLSLAMNTCPCHEECWARGLPFRVVLVTDSAYLFDCMTSHLLIWRWDPKNQLYSNKKSGKIIMNSKHIRGAVEEVEKLAGSGVQVLWRKVPRELNEEADRLAKAGTKIEVKKTGDSGYLDEQGGISDGALALGMLSLGLDPPI
;
A
#
# COMPACT_ATOMS: atom_id res chain seq x y z
N MET A 1 3.26 11.55 44.44
CA MET A 1 3.53 10.27 43.75
C MET A 1 4.14 10.65 42.41
N GLY A 2 5.43 10.31 42.22
CA GLY A 2 6.24 10.76 41.07
C GLY A 2 5.91 10.00 39.80
N PHE A 3 6.29 10.56 38.66
CA PHE A 3 6.16 9.94 37.34
C PHE A 3 7.14 8.74 37.22
N PRO A 4 6.73 7.61 36.62
CA PRO A 4 7.48 6.34 36.66
C PRO A 4 8.77 6.28 35.84
N ASP A 5 9.22 7.39 35.24
CA ASP A 5 10.28 7.40 34.23
C ASP A 5 11.67 7.82 34.74
N THR A 6 11.87 8.01 36.05
CA THR A 6 13.19 8.43 36.57
C THR A 6 14.01 7.22 36.99
N PRO A 7 15.09 6.84 36.27
CA PRO A 7 15.99 5.78 36.74
C PRO A 7 16.84 6.26 37.92
N VAL A 8 17.26 5.32 38.77
CA VAL A 8 18.24 5.54 39.84
C VAL A 8 19.48 4.71 39.55
N GLU A 9 20.65 5.33 39.68
CA GLU A 9 21.93 4.65 39.53
C GLU A 9 22.35 4.02 40.87
N LEU A 10 22.65 2.72 40.84
CA LEU A 10 23.20 1.99 41.99
C LEU A 10 24.70 2.24 42.10
N ALA A 11 25.27 2.01 43.29
CA ALA A 11 26.71 2.19 43.54
C ALA A 11 27.65 1.36 42.64
N ASN A 12 27.10 0.40 41.88
CA ASN A 12 27.82 -0.40 40.89
C ASN A 12 27.66 0.12 39.43
N GLY A 13 27.13 1.33 39.24
CA GLY A 13 26.96 1.98 37.93
C GLY A 13 25.75 1.52 37.13
N LYS A 14 24.90 0.65 37.69
CA LYS A 14 23.70 0.13 36.99
C LYS A 14 22.50 1.03 37.20
N LEU A 15 21.79 1.35 36.12
CA LEU A 15 20.51 2.04 36.16
C LEU A 15 19.37 1.05 36.44
N VAL A 16 18.50 1.40 37.38
CA VAL A 16 17.29 0.65 37.74
C VAL A 16 16.09 1.57 37.85
N CYS A 17 14.89 1.03 37.70
CA CYS A 17 13.65 1.75 38.04
C CYS A 17 13.70 2.24 39.49
N GLN A 18 13.39 3.52 39.73
CA GLN A 18 13.37 4.09 41.10
C GLN A 18 12.42 3.35 42.04
N ASP A 19 11.22 3.02 41.56
CA ASP A 19 10.15 2.46 42.41
C ASP A 19 10.31 0.96 42.65
N HIS A 20 10.89 0.23 41.70
CA HIS A 20 10.94 -1.24 41.72
C HIS A 20 12.36 -1.81 41.82
N GLY A 21 13.40 -0.99 41.65
CA GLY A 21 14.80 -1.41 41.78
C GLY A 21 15.28 -2.44 40.75
N LEU A 22 14.57 -2.60 39.63
CA LEU A 22 14.88 -3.55 38.57
C LEU A 22 15.42 -2.85 37.32
N GLN A 23 16.44 -3.44 36.68
CA GLN A 23 16.96 -2.95 35.39
C GLN A 23 15.96 -3.18 34.26
N ILE A 24 15.21 -4.30 34.29
CA ILE A 24 14.05 -4.52 33.41
C ILE A 24 12.84 -4.60 34.31
N CYS A 25 12.00 -3.57 34.29
CA CYS A 25 10.82 -3.48 35.13
C CYS A 25 9.57 -3.81 34.31
N HIS A 26 9.04 -5.03 34.44
CA HIS A 26 7.79 -5.42 33.78
C HIS A 26 6.53 -4.75 34.37
N GLN A 27 6.66 -4.07 35.52
CA GLN A 27 5.57 -3.29 36.12
C GLN A 27 5.50 -1.87 35.56
N CYS A 28 6.65 -1.24 35.28
CA CYS A 28 6.72 0.06 34.60
C CYS A 28 6.86 -0.07 33.07
N CYS A 29 7.11 -1.28 32.56
CA CYS A 29 7.42 -1.55 31.15
C CYS A 29 8.67 -0.81 30.62
N CYS A 30 9.68 -0.60 31.48
CA CYS A 30 10.93 0.10 31.13
C CYS A 30 12.15 -0.82 31.25
N ASP A 31 13.10 -0.67 30.33
CA ASP A 31 14.39 -1.38 30.30
C ASP A 31 15.54 -0.36 30.42
N TYR A 32 16.36 -0.53 31.43
CA TYR A 32 17.50 0.31 31.81
C TYR A 32 18.83 -0.43 31.65
N THR A 33 18.88 -1.48 30.84
CA THR A 33 20.10 -2.28 30.59
C THR A 33 21.01 -1.71 29.50
N PHE A 34 20.76 -0.50 29.00
CA PHE A 34 21.60 0.15 28.00
C PHE A 34 23.03 0.41 28.54
N ASP A 35 24.00 -0.02 27.75
CA ASP A 35 25.42 -0.18 28.12
C ASP A 35 26.11 1.15 28.43
N SER A 36 26.73 1.25 29.61
CA SER A 36 27.39 2.45 30.14
C SER A 36 28.84 2.56 29.67
N SER A 37 29.08 2.43 28.37
CA SER A 37 30.44 2.57 27.82
C SER A 37 30.46 3.15 26.40
N GLU A 38 30.23 4.45 26.28
CA GLU A 38 30.88 5.24 25.23
C GLU A 38 31.58 6.42 25.90
N GLN A 39 32.89 6.25 26.08
CA GLN A 39 33.77 7.33 26.47
C GLN A 39 33.91 8.30 25.31
N VAL A 40 33.73 9.59 25.63
CA VAL A 40 33.94 10.72 24.75
C VAL A 40 35.41 10.76 24.34
N SER A 41 35.72 10.43 23.08
CA SER A 41 36.97 10.83 22.44
C SER A 41 36.67 12.00 21.51
N SER A 42 37.18 13.16 21.90
CA SER A 42 37.25 14.37 21.09
C SER A 42 38.23 14.15 19.93
N ASP A 43 37.71 14.04 18.71
CA ASP A 43 38.43 14.44 17.50
C ASP A 43 37.44 15.15 16.58
N GLU A 44 37.70 16.42 16.35
CA GLU A 44 36.98 17.21 15.35
C GLU A 44 37.36 16.73 13.95
N GLU A 45 36.42 16.07 13.27
CA GLU A 45 36.42 16.04 11.81
C GLU A 45 35.20 16.81 11.30
N VAL A 46 35.51 17.91 10.61
CA VAL A 46 34.57 18.78 9.90
C VAL A 46 33.78 17.94 8.88
N PRO A 47 32.43 17.85 8.96
CA PRO A 47 31.70 17.14 7.93
C PRO A 47 31.72 17.99 6.66
N SER A 48 32.30 17.40 5.62
CA SER A 48 32.17 17.84 4.25
C SER A 48 30.69 17.96 3.88
N SER A 49 30.39 18.99 3.09
CA SER A 49 29.06 19.36 2.63
C SER A 49 28.39 18.22 1.85
N SER A 50 27.61 17.37 2.52
CA SER A 50 26.64 16.53 1.82
C SER A 50 25.45 17.39 1.44
N SER A 51 25.07 17.28 0.17
CA SER A 51 23.95 18.02 -0.39
C SER A 51 22.67 17.66 0.38
N GLY A 52 21.74 18.61 0.52
CA GLY A 52 20.47 18.38 1.23
C GLY A 52 19.61 17.24 0.66
N GLU A 53 19.94 16.76 -0.54
CA GLU A 53 19.30 15.61 -1.19
C GLU A 53 19.77 14.27 -0.60
N ASP A 54 21.05 14.15 -0.22
CA ASP A 54 21.63 12.91 0.33
C ASP A 54 21.06 12.60 1.72
N ARG A 55 20.91 13.62 2.57
CA ARG A 55 20.26 13.49 3.89
C ARG A 55 18.80 13.10 3.78
N LYS A 56 18.08 13.58 2.76
CA LYS A 56 16.67 13.25 2.51
C LYS A 56 16.49 11.78 2.08
N SER A 57 17.43 11.25 1.31
CA SER A 57 17.47 9.85 0.86
C SER A 57 17.75 8.88 2.01
N GLU A 58 18.68 9.23 2.90
CA GLU A 58 19.03 8.41 4.07
C GLU A 58 17.91 8.39 5.11
N VAL A 59 17.24 9.52 5.36
CA VAL A 59 16.10 9.62 6.28
C VAL A 59 14.88 8.80 5.79
N LEU A 60 14.66 8.69 4.47
CA LEU A 60 13.64 7.78 3.87
C LEU A 60 13.79 6.32 4.26
N SER A 61 14.99 5.89 4.67
CA SER A 61 15.26 4.51 5.07
C SER A 61 15.07 4.22 6.57
N ARG A 62 14.95 5.26 7.43
CA ARG A 62 14.98 5.16 8.91
C ARG A 62 13.61 5.16 9.59
N ALA A 63 12.52 5.43 8.86
CA ALA A 63 11.19 5.19 9.39
C ALA A 63 11.00 3.67 9.49
N GLU A 64 11.00 3.09 10.69
CA GLU A 64 10.71 1.66 10.91
C GLU A 64 9.41 1.31 10.15
N PRO A 65 9.51 0.70 8.96
CA PRO A 65 8.33 0.41 8.17
C PRO A 65 7.56 -0.63 8.95
N SER A 66 6.23 -0.63 8.88
CA SER A 66 5.51 -1.86 9.17
C SER A 66 5.82 -2.91 8.08
N THR A 67 6.99 -3.52 8.17
CA THR A 67 7.42 -4.66 7.34
C THR A 67 6.55 -5.89 7.59
N GLN A 68 5.78 -5.88 8.69
CA GLN A 68 4.88 -6.96 9.03
C GLN A 68 3.69 -7.02 8.06
N VAL A 69 3.66 -8.10 7.27
CA VAL A 69 2.47 -8.52 6.52
C VAL A 69 1.48 -9.16 7.49
N LEU A 70 0.31 -8.55 7.62
CA LEU A 70 -0.77 -9.09 8.45
C LEU A 70 -1.41 -10.30 7.76
N THR A 71 -1.70 -11.34 8.53
CA THR A 71 -2.34 -12.56 8.05
C THR A 71 -3.42 -13.04 9.01
N GLY A 72 -4.31 -13.91 8.55
CA GLY A 72 -5.29 -14.52 9.44
C GLY A 72 -6.29 -13.51 10.01
N ALA A 73 -6.58 -13.65 11.31
CA ALA A 73 -7.42 -12.73 12.05
C ALA A 73 -6.83 -11.30 12.11
N ALA A 74 -5.51 -11.16 12.14
CA ALA A 74 -4.85 -9.85 12.21
C ALA A 74 -5.00 -9.03 10.91
N ALA A 75 -5.26 -9.71 9.78
CA ALA A 75 -5.53 -9.05 8.50
C ALA A 75 -6.98 -8.52 8.38
N LYS A 76 -7.85 -8.83 9.35
CA LYS A 76 -9.26 -8.40 9.33
C LYS A 76 -9.39 -7.05 10.00
N PHE A 77 -10.08 -6.13 9.34
CA PHE A 77 -10.50 -4.88 9.94
C PHE A 77 -11.87 -5.03 10.59
N ILE A 78 -11.96 -4.79 11.91
CA ILE A 78 -13.21 -4.81 12.68
C ILE A 78 -13.54 -3.37 13.08
N PRO A 79 -14.63 -2.78 12.58
CA PRO A 79 -15.01 -1.42 12.95
C PRO A 79 -15.43 -1.35 14.42
N SER A 80 -14.86 -0.40 15.16
CA SER A 80 -15.16 -0.14 16.58
C SER A 80 -15.72 1.28 16.76
N GLY A 81 -16.92 1.52 16.20
CA GLY A 81 -17.63 2.80 16.32
C GLY A 81 -17.00 3.96 15.53
N GLN A 82 -16.03 3.68 14.65
CA GLN A 82 -15.41 4.70 13.79
C GLN A 82 -16.30 5.01 12.57
N SER A 83 -16.35 6.29 12.19
CA SER A 83 -16.90 6.75 10.92
C SER A 83 -15.77 6.94 9.89
N SER A 84 -16.14 7.29 8.67
CA SER A 84 -15.18 7.67 7.62
C SER A 84 -15.56 9.02 7.04
N GLN A 85 -14.57 9.80 6.64
CA GLN A 85 -14.78 11.09 6.00
C GLN A 85 -13.85 11.26 4.79
N TYR A 86 -14.40 11.83 3.74
CA TYR A 86 -13.69 12.14 2.52
C TYR A 86 -12.95 13.48 2.63
N CYS A 87 -11.70 13.50 2.20
CA CYS A 87 -10.89 14.70 2.09
C CYS A 87 -10.73 15.06 0.61
N GLU A 88 -11.23 16.23 0.20
CA GLU A 88 -11.18 16.68 -1.19
C GLU A 88 -9.74 17.00 -1.65
N GLU A 89 -8.91 17.54 -0.76
CA GLU A 89 -7.53 17.95 -1.08
C GLU A 89 -6.64 16.78 -1.49
N CYS A 90 -6.66 15.70 -0.70
CA CYS A 90 -5.90 14.49 -1.03
C CYS A 90 -6.73 13.48 -1.82
N SER A 91 -8.02 13.76 -2.05
CA SER A 91 -8.94 12.89 -2.78
C SER A 91 -9.05 11.46 -2.21
N LEU A 92 -9.12 11.31 -0.89
CA LEU A 92 -9.15 10.01 -0.21
C LEU A 92 -10.15 9.98 0.95
N THR A 93 -10.66 8.78 1.25
CA THR A 93 -11.56 8.53 2.37
C THR A 93 -10.77 8.01 3.58
N TRP A 94 -10.78 8.77 4.67
CA TRP A 94 -10.06 8.49 5.90
C TRP A 94 -10.98 8.01 7.00
N MET A 95 -10.45 7.19 7.89
CA MET A 95 -11.08 6.91 9.17
C MET A 95 -11.15 8.19 10.01
N SER A 96 -12.34 8.48 10.54
CA SER A 96 -12.55 9.56 11.50
C SER A 96 -12.70 8.95 12.90
N VAL A 97 -11.88 9.42 13.84
CA VAL A 97 -11.92 9.00 15.24
C VAL A 97 -12.68 10.08 16.01
N PHE A 98 -13.89 9.77 16.48
CA PHE A 98 -14.62 10.66 17.40
C PHE A 98 -13.86 10.81 18.73
N PRO A 99 -13.91 12.01 19.33
CA PRO A 99 -14.86 12.21 20.44
C PRO A 99 -15.91 13.26 20.10
N ALA A 100 -17.05 13.26 20.80
CA ALA A 100 -18.11 14.27 20.65
C ALA A 100 -17.66 15.71 20.98
N ASP A 101 -16.46 15.91 21.55
CA ASP A 101 -16.08 17.16 22.20
C ASP A 101 -14.73 17.77 21.73
N VAL A 102 -14.07 17.20 20.71
CA VAL A 102 -12.82 17.78 20.19
C VAL A 102 -13.09 18.37 18.81
N PRO A 103 -12.85 19.68 18.60
CA PRO A 103 -13.02 20.31 17.30
C PRO A 103 -12.10 19.63 16.30
N MET A 104 -12.74 18.92 15.37
CA MET A 104 -12.30 18.71 14.00
C MET A 104 -10.96 17.97 13.81
N VAL A 105 -11.09 16.68 13.49
CA VAL A 105 -10.11 15.86 12.72
C VAL A 105 -9.67 16.54 11.40
N PHE A 106 -10.32 17.66 11.04
CA PHE A 106 -10.18 18.42 9.80
C PHE A 106 -9.72 19.88 9.99
N ASP A 107 -9.51 20.41 11.21
CA ASP A 107 -9.39 21.88 11.36
C ASP A 107 -8.02 22.50 11.08
N GLU A 108 -6.91 21.76 10.92
CA GLU A 108 -5.63 22.42 10.61
C GLU A 108 -4.85 21.71 9.48
N LEU A 109 -5.14 22.16 8.24
CA LEU A 109 -4.31 22.23 7.02
C LEU A 109 -3.45 20.99 6.66
N CYS A 110 -4.15 19.88 6.45
CA CYS A 110 -3.75 18.61 5.81
C CYS A 110 -2.43 18.58 5.01
N PRO A 111 -1.32 18.08 5.58
CA PRO A 111 -0.15 17.63 4.83
C PRO A 111 -0.27 16.15 4.47
N THR A 112 -1.46 15.73 4.01
CA THR A 112 -1.97 14.35 3.90
C THR A 112 -2.36 13.74 5.26
N HIS A 113 -3.28 14.45 5.94
CA HIS A 113 -4.08 14.18 7.17
C HIS A 113 -3.34 13.59 8.38
N ASP A 114 -2.36 14.37 8.80
CA ASP A 114 -1.76 14.43 10.12
C ASP A 114 -2.75 14.91 11.21
N SER A 115 -3.69 14.05 11.63
CA SER A 115 -4.60 14.36 12.75
C SER A 115 -4.25 13.59 14.02
N LEU A 116 -3.10 12.90 14.02
CA LEU A 116 -2.75 11.95 15.06
C LEU A 116 -1.26 12.08 15.41
N PRO A 117 -0.91 12.33 16.68
CA PRO A 117 0.48 12.30 17.11
C PRO A 117 1.10 10.95 16.73
N GLY A 118 2.41 10.90 16.52
CA GLY A 118 3.08 9.72 15.98
C GLY A 118 2.88 8.41 16.77
N THR A 119 2.43 8.50 18.02
CA THR A 119 1.98 7.38 18.86
C THR A 119 0.65 6.74 18.43
N ARG A 120 -0.08 7.34 17.49
CA ARG A 120 -1.40 6.90 16.97
C ARG A 120 -1.36 6.60 15.46
N ALA A 121 -0.20 6.24 14.91
CA ALA A 121 -0.04 5.91 13.48
C ALA A 121 -0.95 4.76 13.02
N ASP A 122 -1.33 3.88 13.94
CA ASP A 122 -2.29 2.79 13.75
C ASP A 122 -3.71 3.29 13.42
N GLN A 123 -4.01 4.56 13.68
CA GLN A 123 -5.31 5.18 13.42
C GLN A 123 -5.32 5.99 12.11
N ARG A 124 -4.17 6.23 11.46
CA ARG A 124 -4.11 6.75 10.08
C ARG A 124 -4.53 5.64 9.12
N THR A 125 -5.82 5.61 8.76
CA THR A 125 -6.39 4.54 7.93
C THR A 125 -7.18 5.09 6.76
N ILE A 126 -6.85 4.62 5.55
CA ILE A 126 -7.63 4.85 4.32
C ILE A 126 -8.63 3.74 4.14
N PHE A 127 -9.85 4.07 3.72
CA PHE A 127 -10.79 3.11 3.16
C PHE A 127 -10.79 3.18 1.64
N VAL A 128 -10.66 2.03 1.00
CA VAL A 128 -10.76 1.89 -0.46
C VAL A 128 -11.76 0.80 -0.77
N ASN A 129 -12.88 1.18 -1.39
CA ASN A 129 -13.92 0.28 -1.82
C ASN A 129 -13.55 -0.35 -3.17
N ILE A 130 -13.68 -1.67 -3.29
CA ILE A 130 -13.35 -2.42 -4.51
C ILE A 130 -14.49 -3.35 -4.88
N ASP A 131 -14.70 -3.55 -6.17
CA ASP A 131 -15.67 -4.51 -6.70
C ASP A 131 -15.26 -5.05 -8.08
N GLY A 132 -15.75 -6.25 -8.40
CA GLY A 132 -15.58 -6.92 -9.68
C GLY A 132 -16.90 -7.27 -10.36
N ALA A 133 -17.13 -6.70 -11.54
CA ALA A 133 -18.31 -7.03 -12.36
C ALA A 133 -17.94 -7.99 -13.48
N CYS A 134 -18.77 -9.02 -13.71
CA CYS A 134 -18.60 -9.91 -14.85
C CYS A 134 -19.95 -10.31 -15.48
N PRO A 135 -20.59 -9.44 -16.27
CA PRO A 135 -21.75 -9.81 -17.07
C PRO A 135 -21.46 -11.03 -17.96
N GLY A 136 -22.38 -11.99 -17.98
CA GLY A 136 -22.20 -13.24 -18.74
C GLY A 136 -21.18 -14.21 -18.13
N ASN A 137 -20.83 -14.06 -16.85
CA ASN A 137 -19.95 -14.98 -16.12
C ASN A 137 -20.28 -16.46 -16.39
N GLY A 138 -19.25 -17.26 -16.67
CA GLY A 138 -19.40 -18.68 -17.02
C GLY A 138 -19.68 -18.95 -18.51
N THR A 139 -19.76 -17.91 -19.35
CA THR A 139 -19.94 -18.03 -20.80
C THR A 139 -18.73 -17.51 -21.58
N THR A 140 -18.63 -17.86 -22.87
CA THR A 140 -17.61 -17.31 -23.79
C THR A 140 -17.77 -15.81 -24.06
N HIS A 141 -18.94 -15.25 -23.75
CA HIS A 141 -19.26 -13.83 -23.92
C HIS A 141 -19.01 -13.02 -22.64
N ALA A 142 -18.42 -13.62 -21.60
CA ALA A 142 -18.17 -12.94 -20.34
C ALA A 142 -17.29 -11.70 -20.55
N VAL A 143 -17.73 -10.58 -19.98
CA VAL A 143 -16.98 -9.32 -19.98
C VAL A 143 -16.67 -8.97 -18.55
N GLY A 144 -15.39 -8.86 -18.19
CA GLY A 144 -14.98 -8.47 -16.85
C GLY A 144 -14.72 -6.97 -16.79
N GLY A 145 -15.12 -6.33 -15.70
CA GLY A 145 -14.76 -4.98 -15.34
C GLY A 145 -14.39 -4.92 -13.86
N LEU A 146 -13.51 -4.00 -13.50
CA LEU A 146 -13.12 -3.76 -12.11
C LEU A 146 -13.40 -2.31 -11.74
N GLY A 147 -13.79 -2.11 -10.48
CA GLY A 147 -14.06 -0.82 -9.89
C GLY A 147 -13.25 -0.60 -8.62
N VAL A 148 -12.64 0.57 -8.49
CA VAL A 148 -11.93 1.00 -7.27
C VAL A 148 -12.39 2.40 -6.93
N SER A 149 -12.96 2.57 -5.73
CA SER A 149 -13.41 3.85 -5.20
C SER A 149 -12.62 4.22 -3.96
N PHE A 150 -11.89 5.33 -4.05
CA PHE A 150 -11.19 5.97 -2.93
C PHE A 150 -12.07 7.01 -2.23
N GLY A 151 -13.23 7.34 -2.79
CA GLY A 151 -14.19 8.30 -2.28
C GLY A 151 -14.97 9.00 -3.39
N PRO A 152 -15.94 9.86 -3.05
CA PRO A 152 -16.71 10.64 -4.01
C PRO A 152 -15.80 11.45 -4.94
N SER A 153 -15.90 11.25 -6.25
CA SER A 153 -15.14 12.00 -7.26
C SER A 153 -13.60 11.99 -7.09
N SER A 154 -13.04 11.04 -6.35
CA SER A 154 -11.59 10.94 -6.17
C SER A 154 -10.87 10.79 -7.51
N ILE A 155 -9.77 11.54 -7.66
CA ILE A 155 -8.86 11.43 -8.81
C ILE A 155 -8.22 10.03 -8.93
N TYR A 156 -8.28 9.23 -7.87
CA TYR A 156 -7.76 7.87 -7.83
C TYR A 156 -8.80 6.81 -8.18
N ASN A 157 -10.07 7.18 -8.40
CA ASN A 157 -11.12 6.22 -8.76
C ASN A 157 -10.82 5.56 -10.10
N ILE A 158 -11.00 4.24 -10.16
CA ILE A 158 -10.71 3.42 -11.34
C ILE A 158 -11.98 2.70 -11.78
N SER A 159 -12.22 2.73 -13.09
CA SER A 159 -13.19 1.90 -13.79
C SER A 159 -12.48 1.36 -15.04
N GLU A 160 -12.09 0.09 -15.02
CA GLU A 160 -11.27 -0.51 -16.08
C GLU A 160 -11.91 -1.79 -16.64
N LEU A 161 -11.72 -2.01 -17.94
CA LEU A 161 -12.08 -3.25 -18.60
C LEU A 161 -11.01 -4.31 -18.33
N ILE A 162 -11.44 -5.50 -17.93
CA ILE A 162 -10.53 -6.65 -17.85
C ILE A 162 -10.31 -7.17 -19.26
N HIS A 163 -9.04 -7.21 -19.68
CA HIS A 163 -8.65 -7.69 -21.00
C HIS A 163 -9.36 -9.00 -21.38
N ARG A 164 -10.00 -9.00 -22.54
CA ARG A 164 -10.80 -10.12 -23.04
C ARG A 164 -9.88 -11.18 -23.64
N ASN A 165 -9.91 -12.38 -23.08
CA ASN A 165 -9.31 -13.55 -23.70
C ASN A 165 -10.42 -14.52 -24.12
N PRO A 166 -10.72 -14.67 -25.42
CA PRO A 166 -11.79 -15.57 -25.89
C PRO A 166 -11.59 -17.03 -25.49
N ARG A 167 -10.34 -17.48 -25.31
CA ARG A 167 -10.01 -18.85 -24.88
C ARG A 167 -10.14 -19.06 -23.38
N LYS A 168 -10.02 -17.98 -22.59
CA LYS A 168 -10.16 -17.98 -21.13
C LYS A 168 -10.95 -16.74 -20.71
N PRO A 169 -12.29 -16.78 -20.86
CA PRO A 169 -13.14 -15.66 -20.50
C PRO A 169 -12.94 -15.26 -19.02
N PRO A 170 -13.08 -13.96 -18.69
CA PRO A 170 -12.97 -13.51 -17.32
C PRO A 170 -14.10 -14.10 -16.47
N THR A 171 -13.85 -14.19 -15.17
CA THR A 171 -14.85 -14.60 -14.17
C THR A 171 -15.06 -13.49 -13.16
N SER A 172 -16.19 -13.52 -12.44
CA SER A 172 -16.43 -12.56 -11.34
C SER A 172 -15.32 -12.62 -10.29
N GLN A 173 -14.92 -13.82 -9.84
CA GLN A 173 -13.82 -13.98 -8.88
C GLN A 173 -12.48 -13.38 -9.34
N GLN A 174 -12.18 -13.47 -10.64
CA GLN A 174 -11.00 -12.83 -11.21
C GLN A 174 -11.15 -11.31 -11.24
N ALA A 175 -12.35 -10.80 -11.48
CA ALA A 175 -12.62 -9.37 -11.46
C ALA A 175 -12.40 -8.77 -10.07
N GLU A 176 -12.89 -9.44 -9.02
CA GLU A 176 -12.68 -9.05 -7.62
C GLU A 176 -11.19 -9.00 -7.25
N LEU A 177 -10.45 -10.06 -7.60
CA LEU A 177 -9.02 -10.13 -7.33
C LEU A 177 -8.25 -9.06 -8.10
N LYS A 178 -8.62 -8.78 -9.35
CA LYS A 178 -8.00 -7.71 -10.13
C LYS A 178 -8.34 -6.33 -9.60
N ALA A 179 -9.55 -6.09 -9.09
CA ALA A 179 -9.91 -4.84 -8.42
C ALA A 179 -9.02 -4.61 -7.19
N ALA A 180 -8.81 -5.65 -6.37
CA ALA A 180 -7.90 -5.59 -5.23
C ALA A 180 -6.45 -5.26 -5.63
N ILE A 181 -5.89 -5.99 -6.60
CA ILE A 181 -4.54 -5.73 -7.11
C ILE A 181 -4.43 -4.28 -7.59
N ARG A 182 -5.41 -3.84 -8.39
CA ARG A 182 -5.40 -2.50 -8.98
C ARG A 182 -5.46 -1.40 -7.93
N ALA A 183 -6.26 -1.57 -6.88
CA ALA A 183 -6.31 -0.63 -5.76
C ALA A 183 -4.95 -0.49 -5.08
N LEU A 184 -4.28 -1.62 -4.79
CA LEU A 184 -2.97 -1.64 -4.14
C LEU A 184 -1.88 -1.03 -5.03
N GLU A 185 -1.90 -1.31 -6.34
CA GLU A 185 -1.01 -0.68 -7.32
C GLU A 185 -1.18 0.84 -7.35
N VAL A 186 -2.43 1.34 -7.38
CA VAL A 186 -2.69 2.79 -7.37
C VAL A 186 -2.13 3.44 -6.10
N ILE A 187 -2.28 2.78 -4.94
CA ILE A 187 -1.70 3.26 -3.69
C ILE A 187 -0.18 3.30 -3.79
N ARG A 188 0.45 2.21 -4.23
CA ARG A 188 1.91 2.09 -4.30
C ARG A 188 2.54 3.03 -5.32
N GLU A 189 1.95 3.14 -6.50
CA GLU A 189 2.58 3.78 -7.66
C GLU A 189 2.17 5.23 -7.84
N LYS A 190 0.97 5.61 -7.38
CA LYS A 190 0.47 6.98 -7.54
C LYS A 190 0.45 7.71 -6.21
N TYR A 191 -0.23 7.15 -5.22
CA TYR A 191 -0.45 7.87 -3.97
C TYR A 191 0.82 7.98 -3.12
N LEU A 192 1.54 6.88 -2.88
CA LEU A 192 2.72 6.87 -2.01
C LEU A 192 3.81 7.85 -2.45
N PRO A 193 4.19 7.93 -3.75
CA PRO A 193 5.16 8.93 -4.21
C PRO A 193 4.66 10.36 -3.97
N THR A 194 3.41 10.67 -4.31
CA THR A 194 2.82 12.00 -4.07
C THR A 194 2.82 12.33 -2.59
N ARG A 195 2.37 11.42 -1.73
CA ARG A 195 2.36 11.58 -0.27
C ARG A 195 3.75 11.88 0.27
N ARG A 196 4.78 11.14 -0.17
CA ARG A 196 6.18 11.37 0.23
C ARG A 196 6.66 12.78 -0.14
N VAL A 197 6.33 13.25 -1.34
CA VAL A 197 6.68 14.62 -1.78
C VAL A 197 5.93 15.66 -0.96
N THR A 198 4.61 15.52 -0.78
CA THR A 198 3.79 16.47 -0.02
C THR A 198 4.24 16.56 1.44
N LEU A 199 4.43 15.42 2.11
CA LEU A 199 4.98 15.39 3.46
C LEU A 199 6.35 16.04 3.50
N SER A 200 7.21 15.76 2.50
CA SER A 200 8.53 16.36 2.44
C SER A 200 8.54 17.88 2.25
N LEU A 201 7.57 18.45 1.53
CA LEU A 201 7.48 19.90 1.33
C LEU A 201 6.96 20.60 2.60
N ALA A 202 6.01 19.97 3.30
CA ALA A 202 5.49 20.48 4.56
C ALA A 202 6.55 20.52 5.68
N MET A 203 7.57 19.66 5.61
CA MET A 203 8.69 19.59 6.58
C MET A 203 9.45 20.90 6.76
N ASN A 204 9.50 21.80 5.76
CA ASN A 204 10.24 23.06 5.85
C ASN A 204 9.66 24.04 6.88
N THR A 205 8.56 23.68 7.57
CA THR A 205 7.86 24.52 8.55
C THR A 205 7.95 23.99 9.98
N CYS A 206 8.57 22.83 10.22
CA CYS A 206 8.62 22.20 11.55
C CYS A 206 10.04 22.21 12.16
N PRO A 207 10.29 22.93 13.27
CA PRO A 207 11.60 23.02 13.91
C PRO A 207 12.05 21.76 14.67
N CYS A 208 11.17 20.77 14.91
CA CYS A 208 11.54 19.53 15.59
C CYS A 208 11.86 18.41 14.57
N HIS A 209 13.15 18.18 14.44
CA HIS A 209 13.86 17.36 13.45
C HIS A 209 13.40 15.89 13.37
N GLU A 210 13.52 15.32 12.15
CA GLU A 210 13.71 13.87 11.81
C GLU A 210 12.65 12.84 12.29
N GLU A 211 12.25 12.84 13.56
CA GLU A 211 11.35 11.85 14.19
C GLU A 211 9.86 12.09 13.88
N CYS A 212 9.43 13.34 13.69
CA CYS A 212 8.04 13.65 13.33
C CYS A 212 7.65 13.09 11.95
N TRP A 213 8.62 13.04 11.03
CA TRP A 213 8.40 12.58 9.67
C TRP A 213 8.37 11.06 9.53
N ALA A 214 9.26 10.35 10.24
CA ALA A 214 9.27 8.89 10.31
C ALA A 214 7.94 8.31 10.83
N ARG A 215 7.21 9.08 11.65
CA ARG A 215 5.91 8.68 12.22
C ARG A 215 4.75 8.88 11.24
N GLY A 216 4.86 9.75 10.24
CA GLY A 216 3.77 10.10 9.31
C GLY A 216 3.65 9.23 8.05
N LEU A 217 4.67 8.42 7.76
CA LEU A 217 4.71 7.51 6.61
C LEU A 217 4.01 6.16 6.84
N PRO A 218 4.06 5.56 8.05
CA PRO A 218 3.23 4.41 8.34
C PRO A 218 1.76 4.81 8.39
N PHE A 219 0.94 4.11 7.59
CA PHE A 219 -0.50 4.20 7.63
C PHE A 219 -1.11 2.86 7.20
N ARG A 220 -2.42 2.74 7.42
CA ARG A 220 -3.21 1.56 7.08
C ARG A 220 -4.05 1.81 5.85
N VAL A 221 -4.22 0.77 5.05
CA VAL A 221 -5.20 0.71 3.97
C VAL A 221 -6.17 -0.41 4.30
N VAL A 222 -7.44 -0.09 4.38
CA VAL A 222 -8.51 -1.07 4.48
C VAL A 222 -9.16 -1.19 3.12
N LEU A 223 -8.96 -2.34 2.47
CA LEU A 223 -9.74 -2.70 1.29
C LEU A 223 -11.11 -3.20 1.72
N VAL A 224 -12.15 -2.50 1.28
CA VAL A 224 -13.56 -2.76 1.57
C VAL A 224 -14.17 -3.47 0.37
N THR A 225 -14.75 -4.66 0.59
CA THR A 225 -15.33 -5.49 -0.47
C THR A 225 -16.56 -6.22 0.04
N ASP A 226 -17.52 -6.51 -0.84
CA ASP A 226 -18.64 -7.43 -0.59
C ASP A 226 -18.35 -8.87 -1.04
N SER A 227 -17.20 -9.11 -1.67
CA SER A 227 -16.76 -10.43 -2.10
C SER A 227 -16.26 -11.29 -0.93
N ALA A 228 -17.10 -12.24 -0.50
CA ALA A 228 -16.70 -13.27 0.46
C ALA A 228 -15.49 -14.08 -0.05
N TYR A 229 -15.45 -14.39 -1.35
CA TYR A 229 -14.37 -15.15 -1.94
C TYR A 229 -13.02 -14.45 -1.78
N LEU A 230 -12.94 -13.16 -2.16
CA LEU A 230 -11.71 -12.37 -2.01
C LEU A 230 -11.31 -12.24 -0.55
N PHE A 231 -12.27 -11.86 0.30
CA PHE A 231 -12.04 -11.68 1.74
C PHE A 231 -11.51 -12.95 2.41
N ASP A 232 -12.12 -14.11 2.13
CA ASP A 232 -11.72 -15.39 2.72
C ASP A 232 -10.36 -15.85 2.19
N CYS A 233 -10.05 -15.60 0.91
CA CYS A 233 -8.72 -15.83 0.36
C CYS A 233 -7.66 -15.11 1.20
N MET A 234 -7.84 -13.80 1.40
CA MET A 234 -6.81 -12.94 2.00
C MET A 234 -6.71 -13.08 3.52
N THR A 235 -7.80 -13.46 4.20
CA THR A 235 -7.85 -13.47 5.66
C THR A 235 -7.84 -14.86 6.31
N SER A 236 -8.12 -15.92 5.55
CA SER A 236 -8.29 -17.27 6.13
C SER A 236 -7.61 -18.35 5.31
N HIS A 237 -7.83 -18.39 4.00
CA HIS A 237 -7.37 -19.49 3.16
C HIS A 237 -5.85 -19.51 2.96
N LEU A 238 -5.20 -18.34 2.84
CA LEU A 238 -3.74 -18.26 2.72
C LEU A 238 -3.00 -18.97 3.87
N LEU A 239 -3.60 -19.06 5.06
CA LEU A 239 -3.02 -19.80 6.20
C LEU A 239 -2.93 -21.31 5.95
N ILE A 240 -3.84 -21.86 5.16
CA ILE A 240 -3.94 -23.30 4.89
C ILE A 240 -3.52 -23.69 3.47
N TRP A 241 -3.05 -22.72 2.68
CA TRP A 241 -2.51 -22.94 1.34
C TRP A 241 -0.99 -22.87 1.34
N ARG A 242 -0.36 -23.60 0.42
CA ARG A 242 1.09 -23.59 0.19
C ARG A 242 1.34 -23.05 -1.21
N TRP A 243 2.21 -22.04 -1.31
CA TRP A 243 2.70 -21.52 -2.58
C TRP A 243 3.82 -22.42 -3.13
N ASP A 244 3.70 -22.80 -4.39
CA ASP A 244 4.78 -23.41 -5.16
C ASP A 244 5.37 -22.38 -6.13
N PRO A 245 6.58 -21.86 -5.88
CA PRO A 245 7.19 -20.84 -6.73
C PRO A 245 7.59 -21.36 -8.10
N LYS A 246 7.83 -22.68 -8.27
CA LYS A 246 8.23 -23.27 -9.55
C LYS A 246 7.06 -23.30 -10.53
N ASN A 247 5.91 -23.76 -10.03
CA ASN A 247 4.70 -23.90 -10.84
C ASN A 247 3.80 -22.67 -10.79
N GLN A 248 4.09 -21.71 -9.89
CA GLN A 248 3.28 -20.52 -9.63
C GLN A 248 1.83 -20.85 -9.27
N LEU A 249 1.65 -21.85 -8.40
CA LEU A 249 0.35 -22.34 -7.98
C LEU A 249 0.27 -22.47 -6.46
N TYR A 250 -0.89 -22.14 -5.91
CA TYR A 250 -1.26 -22.52 -4.56
C TYR A 250 -1.87 -23.93 -4.58
N SER A 251 -1.60 -24.68 -3.52
CA SER A 251 -2.27 -25.95 -3.21
C SER A 251 -2.76 -25.95 -1.77
N ASN A 252 -3.87 -26.65 -1.51
CA ASN A 252 -4.32 -26.87 -0.14
C ASN A 252 -3.32 -27.78 0.60
N LYS A 253 -2.84 -27.36 1.78
CA LYS A 253 -1.83 -28.11 2.55
C LYS A 253 -2.27 -29.53 2.92
N LYS A 254 -3.57 -29.74 3.14
CA LYS A 254 -4.13 -31.03 3.56
C LYS A 254 -4.50 -31.91 2.38
N SER A 255 -5.23 -31.36 1.39
CA SER A 255 -5.75 -32.16 0.28
C SER A 255 -4.83 -32.22 -0.94
N GLY A 256 -3.82 -31.36 -1.03
CA GLY A 256 -2.97 -31.21 -2.22
C GLY A 256 -3.67 -30.59 -3.43
N LYS A 257 -4.97 -30.26 -3.33
CA LYS A 257 -5.76 -29.72 -4.45
C LYS A 257 -5.22 -28.36 -4.88
N ILE A 258 -5.00 -28.19 -6.17
CA ILE A 258 -4.60 -26.91 -6.77
C ILE A 258 -5.72 -25.89 -6.62
N ILE A 259 -5.35 -24.67 -6.25
CA ILE A 259 -6.26 -23.56 -6.02
C ILE A 259 -6.44 -22.77 -7.33
N MET A 260 -7.68 -22.58 -7.73
CA MET A 260 -8.02 -21.75 -8.88
C MET A 260 -7.62 -20.29 -8.63
N ASN A 261 -7.33 -19.56 -9.70
CA ASN A 261 -6.91 -18.15 -9.62
C ASN A 261 -5.62 -17.91 -8.82
N SER A 262 -4.79 -18.95 -8.61
CA SER A 262 -3.53 -18.86 -7.86
C SER A 262 -2.65 -17.66 -8.24
N LYS A 263 -2.52 -17.37 -9.54
CA LYS A 263 -1.74 -16.23 -10.04
C LYS A 263 -2.29 -14.89 -9.58
N HIS A 264 -3.61 -14.70 -9.62
CA HIS A 264 -4.25 -13.46 -9.17
C HIS A 264 -4.21 -13.32 -7.64
N ILE A 265 -4.41 -14.42 -6.91
CA ILE A 265 -4.24 -14.43 -5.44
C ILE A 265 -2.82 -14.05 -5.08
N ARG A 266 -1.82 -14.65 -5.75
CA ARG A 266 -0.42 -14.33 -5.52
C ARG A 266 -0.11 -12.86 -5.84
N GLY A 267 -0.62 -12.34 -6.95
CA GLY A 267 -0.45 -10.93 -7.31
C GLY A 267 -0.96 -9.97 -6.22
N ALA A 268 -2.11 -10.26 -5.62
CA ALA A 268 -2.60 -9.46 -4.49
C ALA A 268 -1.67 -9.56 -3.26
N VAL A 269 -1.17 -10.77 -2.94
CA VAL A 269 -0.20 -10.96 -1.83
C VAL A 269 1.11 -10.21 -2.10
N GLU A 270 1.62 -10.22 -3.32
CA GLU A 270 2.84 -9.50 -3.71
C GLU A 270 2.68 -7.99 -3.56
N GLU A 271 1.53 -7.42 -3.93
CA GLU A 271 1.29 -6.00 -3.71
C GLU A 271 1.18 -5.66 -2.22
N VAL A 272 0.57 -6.53 -1.39
CA VAL A 272 0.57 -6.38 0.07
C VAL A 272 2.00 -6.42 0.63
N GLU A 273 2.84 -7.36 0.19
CA GLU A 273 4.25 -7.47 0.60
C GLU A 273 5.04 -6.21 0.21
N LYS A 274 4.87 -5.69 -1.02
CA LYS A 274 5.53 -4.45 -1.48
C LYS A 274 5.10 -3.22 -0.68
N LEU A 275 3.81 -3.12 -0.34
CA LEU A 275 3.26 -2.03 0.48
C LEU A 275 3.76 -2.11 1.92
N ALA A 276 3.81 -3.30 2.52
CA ALA A 276 4.40 -3.52 3.85
C ALA A 276 5.88 -3.09 3.88
N GLY A 277 6.65 -3.47 2.87
CA GLY A 277 8.03 -3.00 2.69
C GLY A 277 8.18 -1.47 2.55
N SER A 278 7.08 -0.76 2.24
CA SER A 278 7.01 0.70 2.16
C SER A 278 6.36 1.36 3.39
N GLY A 279 6.08 0.58 4.45
CA GLY A 279 5.47 1.06 5.69
C GLY A 279 3.94 1.06 5.71
N VAL A 280 3.27 0.50 4.70
CA VAL A 280 1.81 0.49 4.59
C VAL A 280 1.25 -0.86 5.01
N GLN A 281 0.41 -0.86 6.05
CA GLN A 281 -0.32 -2.05 6.48
C GLN A 281 -1.62 -2.21 5.68
N VAL A 282 -1.85 -3.38 5.11
CA VAL A 282 -3.10 -3.70 4.40
C VAL A 282 -3.99 -4.56 5.28
N LEU A 283 -5.24 -4.13 5.45
CA LEU A 283 -6.31 -4.87 6.11
C LEU A 283 -7.50 -5.04 5.18
N TRP A 284 -8.37 -5.99 5.51
CA TRP A 284 -9.53 -6.37 4.71
C TRP A 284 -10.80 -6.21 5.51
N ARG A 285 -11.81 -5.58 4.91
CA ARG A 285 -13.15 -5.45 5.48
C ARG A 285 -14.18 -6.02 4.51
N LYS A 286 -14.95 -6.99 4.98
CA LYS A 286 -16.13 -7.45 4.27
C LYS A 286 -17.34 -6.58 4.65
N VAL A 287 -18.13 -6.18 3.67
CA VAL A 287 -19.40 -5.46 3.87
C VAL A 287 -20.56 -6.10 3.10
N PRO A 288 -21.82 -5.83 3.46
CA PRO A 288 -22.95 -6.06 2.57
C PRO A 288 -22.84 -5.24 1.28
N ARG A 289 -23.46 -5.72 0.20
CA ARG A 289 -23.37 -5.11 -1.14
C ARG A 289 -23.89 -3.67 -1.18
N GLU A 290 -24.90 -3.38 -0.36
CA GLU A 290 -25.55 -2.07 -0.25
C GLU A 290 -24.60 -1.00 0.31
N LEU A 291 -23.48 -1.41 0.92
CA LEU A 291 -22.44 -0.50 1.43
C LEU A 291 -21.23 -0.39 0.48
N ASN A 292 -21.29 -1.01 -0.72
CA ASN A 292 -20.21 -1.01 -1.70
C ASN A 292 -20.65 -0.49 -3.09
N GLU A 293 -21.73 0.29 -3.13
CA GLU A 293 -22.41 0.68 -4.38
C GLU A 293 -21.51 1.44 -5.37
N GLU A 294 -20.64 2.33 -4.88
CA GLU A 294 -19.80 3.13 -5.77
C GLU A 294 -18.75 2.27 -6.50
N ALA A 295 -18.14 1.31 -5.81
CA ALA A 295 -17.22 0.38 -6.46
C ALA A 295 -17.97 -0.53 -7.45
N ASP A 296 -19.18 -0.99 -7.12
CA ASP A 296 -20.03 -1.76 -8.04
C ASP A 296 -20.42 -0.97 -9.28
N ARG A 297 -20.76 0.31 -9.11
CA ARG A 297 -21.05 1.24 -10.22
C ARG A 297 -19.83 1.38 -11.14
N LEU A 298 -18.64 1.59 -10.58
CA LEU A 298 -17.38 1.69 -11.33
C LEU A 298 -17.04 0.37 -12.05
N ALA A 299 -17.20 -0.77 -11.40
CA ALA A 299 -16.94 -2.08 -12.00
C ALA A 299 -17.87 -2.34 -13.19
N LYS A 300 -19.17 -2.06 -13.03
CA LYS A 300 -20.16 -2.15 -14.12
C LYS A 300 -19.84 -1.17 -15.25
N ALA A 301 -19.38 0.05 -14.96
CA ALA A 301 -18.93 0.99 -15.97
C ALA A 301 -17.73 0.44 -16.76
N GLY A 302 -16.77 -0.19 -16.08
CA GLY A 302 -15.61 -0.85 -16.70
C GLY A 302 -15.99 -1.89 -17.76
N THR A 303 -17.08 -2.62 -17.55
CA THR A 303 -17.58 -3.63 -18.52
C THR A 303 -18.10 -3.02 -19.83
N LYS A 304 -18.43 -1.72 -19.83
CA LYS A 304 -19.02 -0.99 -20.96
C LYS A 304 -17.98 -0.22 -21.77
N ILE A 305 -16.71 -0.23 -21.36
CA ILE A 305 -15.65 0.46 -22.10
C ILE A 305 -15.41 -0.27 -23.43
N GLU A 306 -15.54 0.46 -24.53
CA GLU A 306 -15.23 -0.04 -25.86
C GLU A 306 -13.73 0.01 -26.12
N VAL A 307 -13.15 -1.12 -26.53
CA VAL A 307 -11.76 -1.14 -27.00
C VAL A 307 -11.77 -0.59 -28.43
N LYS A 308 -11.33 0.65 -28.63
CA LYS A 308 -11.02 1.16 -29.97
C LYS A 308 -9.97 0.23 -30.57
N LYS A 309 -10.33 -0.50 -31.64
CA LYS A 309 -9.36 -1.23 -32.45
C LYS A 309 -8.46 -0.20 -33.12
N THR A 310 -7.28 0.04 -32.57
CA THR A 310 -6.18 0.58 -33.36
C THR A 310 -5.83 -0.48 -34.39
N GLY A 311 -6.23 -0.24 -35.63
CA GLY A 311 -5.83 -1.06 -36.74
C GLY A 311 -4.34 -0.89 -36.95
N ASP A 312 -3.56 -1.83 -36.45
CA ASP A 312 -2.39 -2.28 -37.20
C ASP A 312 -2.17 -3.77 -36.96
N SER A 313 -2.00 -4.47 -38.07
CA SER A 313 -1.93 -5.92 -38.16
C SER A 313 -0.50 -6.36 -37.90
N GLY A 314 -0.28 -7.10 -36.81
CA GLY A 314 0.98 -7.79 -36.55
C GLY A 314 0.76 -8.94 -35.59
N TYR A 315 0.34 -10.09 -36.12
CA TYR A 315 0.48 -11.37 -35.44
C TYR A 315 1.99 -11.59 -35.23
N LEU A 316 2.42 -11.72 -33.97
CA LEU A 316 3.75 -12.25 -33.64
C LEU A 316 3.56 -13.65 -33.04
N ASP A 317 3.95 -14.60 -33.85
CA ASP A 317 4.01 -16.03 -33.61
C ASP A 317 5.17 -16.31 -32.64
N GLU A 318 4.89 -17.02 -31.54
CA GLU A 318 5.92 -17.57 -30.67
C GLU A 318 6.62 -18.74 -31.37
N GLN A 319 7.80 -18.50 -31.94
CA GLN A 319 8.84 -19.51 -32.18
C GLN A 319 10.20 -18.82 -32.22
N GLY A 320 11.07 -19.21 -31.29
CA GLY A 320 12.39 -18.62 -31.09
C GLY A 320 13.37 -18.87 -32.24
N GLY A 321 14.20 -17.86 -32.49
CA GLY A 321 15.39 -17.94 -33.33
C GLY A 321 16.13 -16.61 -33.29
N ILE A 322 17.37 -16.64 -32.79
CA ILE A 322 18.29 -15.49 -32.76
C ILE A 322 18.74 -15.21 -34.20
N SER A 323 18.74 -13.94 -34.63
CA SER A 323 19.63 -13.49 -35.69
C SER A 323 20.05 -12.04 -35.46
N ASP A 324 21.36 -11.84 -35.35
CA ASP A 324 22.07 -10.57 -35.34
C ASP A 324 21.82 -9.75 -36.62
N GLY A 325 21.90 -8.42 -36.49
CA GLY A 325 22.58 -7.62 -37.53
C GLY A 325 21.88 -6.36 -38.01
N ALA A 326 22.57 -5.25 -37.74
CA ALA A 326 22.76 -4.06 -38.59
C ALA A 326 21.88 -2.82 -38.37
N LEU A 327 22.52 -1.84 -37.72
CA LEU A 327 22.31 -0.40 -37.90
C LEU A 327 22.26 0.01 -39.38
N ALA A 328 21.34 0.89 -39.73
CA ALA A 328 21.50 1.80 -40.87
C ALA A 328 20.77 3.14 -40.61
N LEU A 329 21.57 4.17 -40.36
CA LEU A 329 21.19 5.58 -40.50
C LEU A 329 20.91 5.88 -41.97
N GLY A 330 19.69 6.33 -42.29
CA GLY A 330 19.30 6.80 -43.62
C GLY A 330 19.17 8.31 -43.65
N MET A 331 20.18 8.98 -44.19
CA MET A 331 20.14 10.40 -44.56
C MET A 331 19.13 10.65 -45.69
N LEU A 332 18.34 11.70 -45.52
CA LEU A 332 17.48 12.29 -46.55
C LEU A 332 18.33 13.09 -47.55
N SER A 333 18.34 12.66 -48.80
CA SER A 333 18.77 13.47 -49.94
C SER A 333 17.66 13.41 -51.00
N LEU A 334 16.96 14.53 -51.19
CA LEU A 334 16.14 14.80 -52.36
C LEU A 334 16.87 15.87 -53.16
N GLY A 335 17.30 15.49 -54.36
CA GLY A 335 17.95 16.38 -55.30
C GLY A 335 16.98 17.12 -56.22
N LEU A 336 17.63 17.83 -57.14
CA LEU A 336 17.15 18.44 -58.39
C LEU A 336 16.54 19.86 -58.18
N ASP A 337 17.00 20.94 -58.82
CA ASP A 337 17.61 21.09 -60.16
C ASP A 337 18.51 22.36 -60.31
N PRO A 338 19.37 22.43 -61.36
CA PRO A 338 20.20 23.60 -61.78
C PRO A 338 19.38 24.53 -62.73
N PRO A 339 19.82 25.72 -63.27
CA PRO A 339 21.12 26.10 -63.90
C PRO A 339 21.65 27.50 -63.45
N ILE A 340 22.86 28.00 -63.75
CA ILE A 340 23.66 28.20 -64.98
C ILE A 340 25.13 28.23 -64.56
#